data_AF-A0A2E5LVN6-F1
#
_entry.id   AF-A0A2E5LVN6-F1
#
_cell.length_a   1.000
_cell.length_b   1.000
_cell.length_c   1.000
_cell.angle_alpha   90.00
_cell.angle_beta   90.00
_cell.angle_gamma   90.00
#
_symmetry.space_group_name_H-M   'P 1'
#
loop_
_entity.id
_entity.type
_entity.pdbx_description
1 polymer ?
#
loop_
_entity_poly.entity_id
_entity_poly.type
_entity_poly.pdbx_seq_one_letter_code
_entity_poly.pdbx_strand_id
1 'polypeptide(L)' 'MNEKVNKNPLALDDKNYTIEEFALLIRKKFGVNDNLPNEILVSAFIEKYPMYSCKIKKDSNQGGCSCC' A
#
# COMPACT_ATOMS: atom_id res chain seq x y z
N MET A 1 25.76 -14.33 -2.94
CA MET A 1 24.47 -13.89 -3.51
C MET A 1 23.83 -12.98 -2.47
N ASN A 2 23.87 -11.66 -2.67
CA ASN A 2 23.31 -10.72 -1.70
C ASN A 2 21.82 -10.63 -1.97
N GLU A 3 21.05 -11.40 -1.20
CA GLU A 3 19.60 -11.25 -1.10
C GLU A 3 19.33 -9.83 -0.59
N LYS A 4 19.05 -8.91 -1.53
CA LYS A 4 18.41 -7.65 -1.17
C LYS A 4 17.09 -8.06 -0.56
N VAL A 5 17.02 -8.06 0.77
CA VAL A 5 15.79 -8.15 1.54
C VAL A 5 14.92 -6.99 1.06
N ASN A 6 14.15 -7.24 0.01
CA ASN A 6 13.23 -6.25 -0.54
C ASN A 6 12.19 -6.08 0.55
N LYS A 7 12.34 -5.02 1.35
CA LYS A 7 11.39 -4.57 2.37
C LYS A 7 10.03 -4.17 1.76
N ASN A 8 9.74 -4.57 0.53
CA ASN A 8 8.53 -4.29 -0.21
C ASN A 8 7.79 -5.61 -0.45
N PRO A 9 7.05 -6.14 0.54
CA PRO A 9 6.27 -7.36 0.40
C PRO A 9 5.28 -7.34 -0.79
N LEU A 10 4.88 -6.16 -1.25
CA LEU A 10 3.99 -5.99 -2.40
C LEU A 10 4.73 -5.79 -3.73
N ALA A 11 6.06 -5.65 -3.72
CA ALA A 11 6.89 -5.30 -4.88
C ALA A 11 6.34 -4.11 -5.68
N LEU A 12 5.80 -3.10 -4.99
CA LEU A 12 5.26 -1.89 -5.62
C LEU A 12 6.35 -1.02 -6.22
N ASP A 13 6.09 -0.49 -7.42
CA ASP A 13 6.87 0.56 -8.05
C ASP A 13 6.87 1.85 -7.20
N ASP A 14 7.80 2.76 -7.50
CA ASP A 14 7.78 4.13 -6.96
C ASP A 14 6.79 4.99 -7.75
N LYS A 15 5.51 4.66 -7.61
CA LYS A 15 4.39 5.47 -8.07
C LYS A 15 3.30 5.55 -7.00
N ASN A 16 2.40 6.52 -7.17
CA ASN A 16 1.24 6.64 -6.30
C ASN A 16 0.11 5.74 -6.82
N TYR A 17 -0.41 4.89 -5.94
CA TYR A 17 -1.52 3.97 -6.20
C TYR A 17 -2.82 4.52 -5.63
N THR A 18 -3.94 4.32 -6.31
CA THR A 18 -5.25 4.55 -5.68
C THR A 18 -5.54 3.46 -4.64
N ILE A 19 -6.52 3.68 -3.77
CA ILE A 19 -6.99 2.67 -2.80
C ILE A 19 -7.41 1.38 -3.52
N GLU A 20 -8.07 1.49 -4.67
CA GLU A 20 -8.51 0.35 -5.47
C GLU A 20 -7.33 -0.44 -6.04
N GLU A 21 -6.37 0.24 -6.67
CA GLU A 21 -5.16 -0.40 -7.20
C GLU A 21 -4.36 -1.08 -6.09
N PHE A 22 -4.21 -0.41 -4.95
CA PHE A 22 -3.47 -0.95 -3.81
C PHE A 22 -4.17 -2.17 -3.21
N ALA A 23 -5.51 -2.13 -3.06
CA ALA A 23 -6.30 -3.25 -2.58
C ALA A 23 -6.19 -4.47 -3.50
N LEU A 24 -6.26 -4.26 -4.83
CA LEU A 24 -6.08 -5.33 -5.82
C LEU A 24 -4.70 -5.99 -5.71
N LEU A 25 -3.65 -5.21 -5.45
CA LEU A 25 -2.29 -5.74 -5.27
C LEU A 25 -2.18 -6.57 -3.99
N ILE A 26 -2.78 -6.12 -2.89
CA ILE A 26 -2.85 -6.90 -1.65
C ILE A 26 -3.59 -8.22 -1.91
N ARG A 27 -4.78 -8.18 -2.53
CA ARG A 27 -5.56 -9.39 -2.84
C ARG A 27 -4.81 -10.35 -3.74
N LYS A 28 -4.18 -9.85 -4.81
CA LYS A 28 -3.38 -10.66 -5.73
C LYS A 28 -2.17 -11.30 -5.06
N LYS A 29 -1.56 -10.63 -4.08
CA LYS A 29 -0.36 -11.12 -3.40
C LYS A 29 -0.67 -12.07 -2.23
N PHE A 30 -1.72 -11.79 -1.47
CA PHE A 30 -2.03 -12.49 -0.22
C PHE A 30 -3.30 -13.36 -0.28
N GLY A 31 -4.06 -13.33 -1.38
CA GLY A 31 -5.29 -14.12 -1.54
C GLY A 31 -6.40 -13.68 -0.58
N VAL A 32 -6.49 -12.38 -0.26
CA VAL A 32 -7.44 -11.87 0.74
C VAL A 32 -8.88 -11.92 0.20
N ASN A 33 -9.83 -12.23 1.08
CA ASN A 33 -11.26 -12.34 0.78
C ASN A 33 -11.81 -11.08 0.08
N ASP A 34 -12.49 -11.27 -1.05
CA ASP A 34 -13.04 -10.18 -1.86
C ASP A 34 -14.17 -9.39 -1.18
N ASN A 35 -14.75 -9.93 -0.10
CA ASN A 35 -15.79 -9.29 0.69
C ASN A 35 -15.28 -8.16 1.61
N LEU A 36 -13.97 -8.00 1.79
CA LEU A 36 -13.44 -6.92 2.62
C LEU A 36 -13.40 -5.60 1.83
N PRO A 37 -14.00 -4.50 2.32
CA PRO A 37 -13.94 -3.21 1.64
C PRO A 37 -12.49 -2.77 1.39
N ASN A 38 -12.22 -2.22 0.21
CA ASN A 38 -10.87 -1.83 -0.22
C ASN A 38 -10.22 -0.86 0.76
N GLU A 39 -10.97 0.11 1.28
CA GLU A 39 -10.48 1.09 2.27
C GLU A 39 -10.00 0.43 3.56
N ILE A 40 -10.75 -0.55 4.07
CA ILE A 40 -10.43 -1.28 5.30
C ILE A 40 -9.20 -2.17 5.08
N LEU A 41 -9.17 -2.88 3.94
CA LEU A 41 -8.03 -3.71 3.57
C LEU A 41 -6.73 -2.88 3.48
N VAL A 42 -6.81 -1.74 2.80
CA VAL A 42 -5.69 -0.83 2.61
C VAL A 42 -5.27 -0.18 3.95
N SER A 43 -6.23 0.30 4.75
CA SER A 43 -5.95 0.92 6.05
C SER A 43 -5.24 -0.06 6.99
N ALA A 44 -5.76 -1.29 7.14
CA ALA A 44 -5.15 -2.33 7.97
C ALA A 44 -3.75 -2.73 7.45
N PHE A 45 -3.55 -2.70 6.14
CA PHE A 45 -2.25 -3.00 5.55
C PHE A 45 -1.24 -1.88 5.79
N ILE A 46 -1.65 -0.61 5.69
CA ILE A 46 -0.80 0.55 6.02
C ILE A 46 -0.44 0.54 7.51
N GLU A 47 -1.39 0.22 8.39
CA GLU A 47 -1.13 0.15 9.84
C GLU A 47 -0.02 -0.85 10.15
N LYS A 48 -0.02 -1.99 9.45
CA LYS A 48 1.04 -3.01 9.55
C LYS A 48 2.33 -2.60 8.82
N TYR A 49 2.22 -1.86 7.73
CA TYR A 49 3.32 -1.46 6.86
C TYR A 49 3.25 0.04 6.53
N PRO A 50 3.59 0.91 7.50
CA PRO A 50 3.40 2.36 7.38
C PRO A 50 4.19 2.98 6.22
N MET A 51 5.25 2.30 5.76
CA MET A 51 6.05 2.69 4.59
C MET A 51 5.23 2.85 3.30
N TYR A 52 4.06 2.22 3.19
CA TYR A 52 3.20 2.37 2.02
C TYR A 52 2.24 3.56 2.11
N SER A 53 2.14 4.22 3.26
CA SER A 53 1.29 5.41 3.42
C SER A 53 1.69 6.52 2.43
N CYS A 54 2.99 6.73 2.19
CA CYS A 54 3.48 7.73 1.25
C CYS A 54 3.30 7.29 -0.23
N LYS A 55 2.83 6.05 -0.51
CA LYS A 55 2.60 5.51 -1.87
C LYS A 55 1.12 5.50 -2.29
N ILE A 56 0.20 5.94 -1.44
CA ILE A 56 -1.23 5.93 -1.73
C ILE A 56 -1.69 7.35 -2.05
N LYS A 57 -2.27 7.52 -3.23
CA LYS A 57 -2.88 8.77 -3.70
C LYS A 57 -4.06 9.07 -2.78
N LYS A 58 -3.86 9.94 -1.79
CA LYS A 58 -4.96 10.63 -1.11
C LYS A 58 -5.37 11.78 -2.03
N ASP A 59 -6.57 11.66 -2.58
CA ASP A 59 -7.20 12.71 -3.37
C ASP A 59 -7.61 13.84 -2.42
N SER A 60 -6.65 14.66 -1.97
CA SER A 60 -6.91 15.87 -1.20
C SER A 60 -5.68 16.76 -1.16
N ASN A 61 -5.87 18.02 -1.55
CA ASN A 61 -5.00 19.18 -1.39
C ASN A 61 -4.62 19.47 0.09
N GLN A 62 -4.04 18.52 0.81
CA GLN A 62 -3.44 18.76 2.12
C GLN A 62 -1.94 18.54 2.00
N GLY A 63 -1.23 19.66 1.90
CA GLY A 63 0.21 19.73 1.79
C GLY A 63 0.92 18.96 2.89
N GLY A 64 2.08 18.42 2.53
CA GLY A 64 3.04 17.85 3.45
C GLY A 64 2.84 16.37 3.72
N CYS A 65 3.31 15.51 2.80
CA CYS A 65 3.95 14.29 3.24
C CYS A 65 5.21 14.70 4.04
N SER A 66 5.06 15.00 5.34
CA SER A 66 6.19 14.93 6.26
C SER A 66 6.38 13.45 6.59
N CYS A 67 6.99 12.70 5.66
CA CYS A 67 7.54 11.39 6.02
C CYS A 67 8.75 11.71 6.93
N CYS A 68 8.55 11.70 8.26
CA CYS A 68 9.61 11.77 9.28
C CYS A 68 10.21 10.38 9.53
#